data_AF-A0A7D5J7U3-F1
#
_entry.id   AF-A0A7D5J7U3-F1
#
_cell.length_a   1.000
_cell.length_b   1.000
_cell.length_c   1.000
_cell.angle_alpha   90.00
_cell.angle_beta   90.00
_cell.angle_gamma   90.00
#
_symmetry.space_group_name_H-M   'P 1'
#
loop_
_entity.id
_entity.type
_entity.pdbx_description
1 polymer ?
#
loop_
_entity_poly.entity_id
_entity_poly.type
_entity_poly.pdbx_seq_one_letter_code
_entity_poly.pdbx_strand_id
1 'polypeptide(L)'
;MKDSHFKNNSTKCLNSSTILLIHHINYLSHFNPFFNYNQFINVFNSKINFESKRFYTTTKIKTVDSESNLVKEFEIIETFLKNIKLVKDSLNITTILDCSNFSLEKERLAFRKSLNKISGIYMLKCKLDSRLFYIGQAVNLSNRLGSHFTRTELETTKLGNMIKFIGWNNFSVHILEYCEEEELISRENYYIEKYLPTLNGRFSSHYSNKIHRTLRSILKHIQLKNRKYEPIFISTKNNELSIDPYLKFKSKMWIYQQISDCQINLINNKPFENLRQAQNILNIDARTIDIYADTYIPYKDFFFFTKEMKDTSIIINKSREINTIGISNYLPKQIWIYSSDTLSLVNSSPFNTIKEASLFIGTSRSTIINILDRNIAMSKGFYCFTRELNEIEKIELKEKGIIRSKISSLSIPVWVYTLQNNNLILVNNRPFQSQQEMLRVLNLKRVRTINKYKDTGINFKGYYFFSKILSSEELERLKTNTLYAKGNRKSILVWVYKDNNLINNRPFISMTTAGKELGVDRKLIKKYLDSNIPYKGYLFYSNVLKFQSEK
;
A
#
# COMPACT_ATOMS: atom_id res chain seq x y z
N MET A 1 62.92 0.76 -35.86
CA MET A 1 62.22 -0.53 -35.64
C MET A 1 62.72 -1.08 -34.32
N LYS A 2 61.96 -1.39 -33.28
CA LYS A 2 60.55 -1.27 -32.90
C LYS A 2 60.63 -1.28 -31.36
N ASP A 3 60.10 -0.28 -30.67
CA ASP A 3 59.69 -0.40 -29.27
C ASP A 3 58.66 0.68 -28.98
N SER A 4 57.41 0.27 -28.87
CA SER A 4 56.27 1.11 -28.48
C SER A 4 55.44 0.36 -27.45
N HIS A 5 55.78 0.52 -26.18
CA HIS A 5 54.91 0.18 -25.05
C HIS A 5 53.92 1.33 -24.81
N PHE A 6 52.72 1.22 -25.38
CA PHE A 6 51.57 2.02 -24.98
C PHE A 6 50.99 1.48 -23.67
N LYS A 7 51.09 2.26 -22.59
CA LYS A 7 50.29 2.06 -21.37
C LYS A 7 48.87 2.56 -21.62
N ASN A 8 47.92 1.64 -21.75
CA ASN A 8 46.48 1.95 -21.73
C ASN A 8 46.04 2.24 -20.29
N ASN A 9 46.03 3.52 -19.90
CA ASN A 9 45.24 3.98 -18.76
C ASN A 9 43.79 4.22 -19.24
N SER A 10 42.94 3.20 -19.14
CA SER A 10 41.51 3.38 -19.32
C SER A 10 40.93 4.06 -18.08
N THR A 11 40.77 5.38 -18.12
CA THR A 11 39.90 6.12 -17.20
C THR A 11 38.46 5.67 -17.45
N LYS A 12 37.90 4.87 -16.53
CA LYS A 12 36.47 4.53 -16.57
C LYS A 12 35.66 5.79 -16.31
N CYS A 13 35.09 6.38 -17.36
CA CYS A 13 34.09 7.43 -17.22
C CYS A 13 32.88 6.85 -16.49
N LEU A 14 32.54 7.43 -15.33
CA LEU A 14 31.26 7.18 -14.67
C LEU A 14 30.15 7.65 -15.61
N ASN A 15 29.11 6.83 -15.82
CA ASN A 15 28.00 7.24 -16.69
C ASN A 15 27.20 8.40 -16.05
N SER A 16 26.51 9.18 -16.88
CA SER A 16 25.74 10.35 -16.46
C SER A 16 24.71 10.03 -15.37
N SER A 17 24.11 8.84 -15.39
CA SER A 17 23.14 8.38 -14.38
C SER A 17 23.78 8.16 -13.00
N THR A 18 25.01 7.65 -12.95
CA THR A 18 25.77 7.47 -11.71
C THR A 18 26.20 8.82 -11.14
N ILE A 19 26.56 9.77 -12.01
CA ILE A 19 26.87 11.16 -11.63
C ILE A 19 25.62 11.86 -11.08
N LEU A 20 24.46 11.68 -11.72
CA LEU A 20 23.18 12.25 -11.25
C LEU A 20 22.79 11.68 -9.88
N LEU A 21 22.97 10.37 -9.69
CA LEU A 21 22.73 9.68 -8.42
C LEU A 21 23.65 10.23 -7.32
N ILE A 22 24.96 10.38 -7.59
CA ILE A 22 25.94 10.95 -6.64
C ILE A 22 25.60 12.39 -6.28
N HIS A 23 25.22 13.23 -7.25
CA HIS A 23 24.80 14.61 -6.99
C HIS A 23 23.54 14.68 -6.13
N HIS A 24 22.56 13.80 -6.40
CA HIS A 24 21.31 13.76 -5.63
C HIS A 24 21.53 13.23 -4.20
N ILE A 25 22.48 12.30 -4.04
CA ILE A 25 22.95 11.79 -2.75
C ILE A 25 23.61 12.91 -1.92
N ASN A 26 24.52 13.68 -2.53
CA ASN A 26 25.20 14.80 -1.87
C ASN A 26 24.23 15.92 -1.50
N TYR A 27 23.16 16.10 -2.28
CA TYR A 27 22.07 17.02 -1.95
C TYR A 27 21.29 16.53 -0.71
N LEU A 28 21.01 15.23 -0.59
CA LEU A 28 20.25 14.69 0.54
C LEU A 28 21.03 14.64 1.87
N SER A 29 22.35 14.47 1.84
CA SER A 29 23.19 14.50 3.06
C SER A 29 23.17 15.87 3.75
N HIS A 30 22.93 16.95 3.00
CA HIS A 30 22.77 18.31 3.55
C HIS A 30 21.47 18.49 4.37
N PHE A 31 20.42 17.70 4.12
CA PHE A 31 19.12 17.88 4.78
C PHE A 31 18.95 17.07 6.07
N ASN A 32 19.87 16.14 6.38
CA ASN A 32 19.72 15.24 7.52
C ASN A 32 21.08 14.77 8.08
N PRO A 33 21.74 15.57 8.93
CA PRO A 33 23.09 15.27 9.43
C PRO A 33 23.15 14.01 10.31
N PHE A 34 22.00 13.50 10.77
CA PHE A 34 21.91 12.29 11.61
C PHE A 34 21.73 10.98 10.81
N PHE A 35 21.53 11.06 9.49
CA PHE A 35 21.43 9.87 8.65
C PHE A 35 22.84 9.46 8.19
N ASN A 36 23.28 8.25 8.52
CA ASN A 36 24.58 7.74 8.06
C ASN A 36 24.50 7.32 6.58
N TYR A 37 24.45 8.33 5.72
CA TYR A 37 24.24 8.20 4.30
C TYR A 37 25.35 7.35 3.65
N ASN A 38 26.59 7.54 4.11
CA ASN A 38 27.75 6.78 3.63
C ASN A 38 27.60 5.27 3.88
N GLN A 39 27.10 4.88 5.05
CA GLN A 39 26.89 3.46 5.36
C GLN A 39 25.76 2.86 4.51
N PHE A 40 24.66 3.60 4.32
CA PHE A 40 23.56 3.17 3.45
C PHE A 40 24.01 3.00 2.00
N ILE A 41 24.82 3.93 1.49
CA ILE A 41 25.40 3.87 0.15
C ILE A 41 26.39 2.73 0.01
N ASN A 42 27.21 2.46 1.02
CA ASN A 42 28.13 1.31 0.98
C ASN A 42 27.36 -0.01 0.90
N VAL A 43 26.25 -0.15 1.64
CA VAL A 43 25.35 -1.33 1.53
C VAL A 43 24.76 -1.41 0.12
N PHE A 44 24.25 -0.30 -0.41
CA PHE A 44 23.66 -0.25 -1.75
C PHE A 44 24.66 -0.59 -2.87
N ASN A 45 25.84 0.04 -2.84
CA ASN A 45 26.92 -0.19 -3.80
C ASN A 45 27.44 -1.63 -3.73
N SER A 46 27.54 -2.21 -2.52
CA SER A 46 27.94 -3.61 -2.38
C SER A 46 26.97 -4.57 -3.06
N LYS A 47 25.67 -4.27 -3.02
CA LYS A 47 24.62 -5.07 -3.66
C LYS A 47 24.63 -4.92 -5.17
N ILE A 48 24.77 -3.70 -5.69
CA ILE A 48 24.96 -3.44 -7.13
C ILE A 48 26.19 -4.18 -7.66
N ASN A 49 27.31 -4.12 -6.93
CA ASN A 49 28.54 -4.81 -7.31
C ASN A 49 28.40 -6.35 -7.27
N PHE A 50 27.58 -6.88 -6.36
CA PHE A 50 27.29 -8.31 -6.29
C PHE A 50 26.37 -8.78 -7.43
N GLU A 51 25.31 -8.05 -7.72
CA GLU A 51 24.39 -8.38 -8.81
C GLU A 51 25.06 -8.24 -10.18
N SER A 52 25.80 -7.15 -10.43
CA SER A 52 26.57 -6.97 -11.67
C SER A 52 27.56 -8.13 -11.91
N LYS A 53 28.32 -8.56 -10.89
CA LYS A 53 29.20 -9.74 -10.98
C LYS A 53 28.45 -11.03 -11.33
N ARG A 54 27.24 -11.22 -10.80
CA ARG A 54 26.39 -12.38 -11.12
C ARG A 54 25.94 -12.36 -12.58
N PHE A 55 25.63 -11.19 -13.13
CA PHE A 55 25.22 -11.03 -14.53
C PHE A 55 26.38 -11.18 -15.54
N TYR A 56 27.61 -10.82 -15.18
CA TYR A 56 28.77 -11.04 -16.07
C TYR A 56 29.13 -12.52 -16.28
N THR A 57 28.58 -13.43 -15.48
CA THR A 57 28.85 -14.88 -15.60
C THR A 57 27.79 -15.66 -16.39
N THR A 58 26.71 -15.02 -16.85
CA THR A 58 25.65 -15.65 -17.65
C THR A 58 25.34 -14.84 -18.91
N THR A 59 25.40 -15.50 -20.06
CA THR A 59 25.38 -14.96 -21.42
C THR A 59 24.13 -14.12 -21.78
N LYS A 60 24.38 -12.98 -22.45
CA LYS A 60 23.54 -12.19 -23.42
C LYS A 60 22.03 -11.98 -23.15
N ILE A 61 21.68 -10.67 -22.96
CA ILE A 61 20.47 -9.88 -23.39
C ILE A 61 19.65 -9.21 -22.23
N LYS A 62 19.29 -7.93 -22.49
CA LYS A 62 18.33 -6.98 -21.86
C LYS A 62 18.83 -6.03 -20.76
N THR A 63 19.41 -4.90 -21.18
CA THR A 63 19.83 -3.79 -20.30
C THR A 63 18.73 -2.77 -19.98
N VAL A 64 17.59 -2.78 -20.68
CA VAL A 64 16.58 -1.70 -20.59
C VAL A 64 15.57 -1.90 -19.44
N ASP A 65 15.24 -3.13 -19.06
CA ASP A 65 14.24 -3.40 -18.02
C ASP A 65 14.78 -3.20 -16.58
N SER A 66 16.10 -3.33 -16.39
CA SER A 66 16.75 -3.20 -15.07
C SER A 66 16.82 -1.76 -14.58
N GLU A 67 17.02 -0.80 -15.47
CA GLU A 67 17.14 0.62 -15.11
C GLU A 67 15.80 1.20 -14.63
N SER A 68 14.68 0.83 -15.26
CA SER A 68 13.36 1.32 -14.83
C SER A 68 12.94 0.80 -13.44
N ASN A 69 13.43 -0.37 -13.04
CA ASN A 69 13.16 -0.94 -11.72
C ASN A 69 13.98 -0.23 -10.64
N LEU A 70 15.25 0.10 -10.91
CA LEU A 70 16.10 0.86 -9.99
C LEU A 70 15.56 2.26 -9.72
N VAL A 71 15.09 2.97 -10.74
CA VAL A 71 14.47 4.30 -10.58
C VAL A 71 13.21 4.22 -9.71
N LYS A 72 12.35 3.23 -9.95
CA LYS A 72 11.16 2.99 -9.11
C LYS A 72 11.52 2.65 -7.66
N GLU A 73 12.56 1.85 -7.44
CA GLU A 73 13.04 1.54 -6.09
C GLU A 73 13.57 2.78 -5.38
N PHE A 74 14.28 3.66 -6.10
CA PHE A 74 14.79 4.92 -5.56
C PHE A 74 13.67 5.92 -5.23
N GLU A 75 12.66 6.07 -6.10
CA GLU A 75 11.48 6.91 -5.84
C GLU A 75 10.70 6.46 -4.60
N ILE A 76 10.60 5.13 -4.38
CA ILE A 76 9.97 4.56 -3.18
C ILE A 76 10.76 4.97 -1.93
N ILE A 77 12.10 4.89 -1.98
CA ILE A 77 12.97 5.28 -0.87
C ILE A 77 12.90 6.79 -0.61
N GLU A 78 12.92 7.62 -1.65
CA GLU A 78 12.87 9.07 -1.51
C GLU A 78 11.53 9.53 -0.91
N THR A 79 10.42 8.95 -1.39
CA THR A 79 9.10 9.17 -0.81
C THR A 79 9.04 8.70 0.64
N PHE A 80 9.73 7.60 0.96
CA PHE A 80 9.83 7.10 2.33
C PHE A 80 10.62 8.07 3.23
N LEU A 81 11.78 8.55 2.79
CA LEU A 81 12.68 9.44 3.54
C LEU A 81 12.06 10.82 3.77
N LYS A 82 11.32 11.38 2.80
CA LYS A 82 10.63 12.68 2.95
C LYS A 82 9.62 12.69 4.10
N ASN A 83 9.05 11.53 4.43
CA ASN A 83 8.05 11.40 5.51
C ASN A 83 8.66 11.22 6.92
N ILE A 84 9.99 11.10 7.06
CA ILE A 84 10.65 10.74 8.33
C ILE A 84 10.67 11.90 9.35
N LYS A 85 10.45 13.16 8.94
CA LYS A 85 10.54 14.33 9.84
C LYS A 85 9.57 14.30 11.05
N LEU A 86 8.52 13.48 11.02
CA LEU A 86 7.53 13.38 12.09
C LEU A 86 7.79 12.26 13.10
N VAL A 87 8.81 11.43 12.86
CA VAL A 87 9.02 10.17 13.57
C VAL A 87 9.90 10.42 14.78
N LYS A 88 9.49 9.91 15.95
CA LYS A 88 10.33 9.97 17.14
C LYS A 88 11.45 8.96 17.02
N ASP A 89 12.63 9.37 17.45
CA ASP A 89 13.79 8.50 17.51
C ASP A 89 13.52 7.30 18.45
N SER A 90 13.85 6.08 18.00
CA SER A 90 13.75 4.87 18.81
C SER A 90 14.81 4.79 19.91
N LEU A 91 15.81 5.67 19.94
CA LEU A 91 16.86 5.69 20.98
C LEU A 91 16.30 5.83 22.41
N ASN A 92 15.13 6.46 22.57
CA ASN A 92 14.50 6.67 23.88
C ASN A 92 13.44 5.60 24.23
N ILE A 93 13.36 4.52 23.44
CA ILE A 93 12.43 3.42 23.73
C ILE A 93 13.16 2.43 24.64
N THR A 94 12.64 2.26 25.87
CA THR A 94 13.12 1.24 26.79
C THR A 94 12.81 -0.15 26.24
N THR A 95 13.82 -1.03 26.27
CA THR A 95 13.72 -2.41 25.79
C THR A 95 14.06 -3.36 26.94
N ILE A 96 13.28 -4.44 27.07
CA ILE A 96 13.50 -5.47 28.10
C ILE A 96 14.64 -6.40 27.69
N LEU A 97 14.67 -6.74 26.41
CA LEU A 97 15.62 -7.71 25.84
C LEU A 97 15.86 -7.37 24.37
N ASP A 98 17.08 -7.54 23.88
CA ASP A 98 17.40 -7.31 22.46
C ASP A 98 18.37 -8.34 21.88
N CYS A 99 18.35 -8.44 20.55
CA CYS A 99 19.29 -9.22 19.75
C CYS A 99 19.78 -8.34 18.61
N SER A 100 21.01 -7.86 18.77
CA SER A 100 21.66 -7.00 17.79
C SER A 100 21.92 -7.73 16.48
N ASN A 101 22.36 -9.01 16.47
CA ASN A 101 22.67 -9.75 15.24
C ASN A 101 21.69 -10.90 14.96
N PHE A 102 20.41 -10.55 14.83
CA PHE A 102 19.34 -11.53 14.54
C PHE A 102 19.50 -12.28 13.20
N SER A 103 20.39 -11.81 12.32
CA SER A 103 20.74 -12.52 11.09
C SER A 103 21.64 -13.73 11.33
N LEU A 104 22.46 -13.73 12.39
CA LEU A 104 23.33 -14.85 12.74
C LEU A 104 22.50 -15.97 13.34
N GLU A 105 22.60 -17.17 12.75
CA GLU A 105 21.74 -18.29 13.11
C GLU A 105 21.84 -18.68 14.59
N LYS A 106 23.06 -18.76 15.12
CA LYS A 106 23.30 -19.11 16.52
C LYS A 106 22.63 -18.12 17.48
N GLU A 107 22.82 -16.81 17.27
CA GLU A 107 22.21 -15.75 18.09
C GLU A 107 20.68 -15.76 17.94
N ARG A 108 20.17 -15.86 16.72
CA ARG A 108 18.73 -15.93 16.43
C ARG A 108 18.06 -17.10 17.13
N LEU A 109 18.64 -18.31 17.05
CA LEU A 109 18.06 -19.51 17.64
C LEU A 109 18.08 -19.43 19.17
N ALA A 110 19.17 -18.96 19.76
CA ALA A 110 19.26 -18.75 21.21
C ALA A 110 18.21 -17.73 21.70
N PHE A 111 18.11 -16.59 21.03
CA PHE A 111 17.14 -15.53 21.34
C PHE A 111 15.69 -16.00 21.18
N ARG A 112 15.39 -16.74 20.09
CA ARG A 112 14.04 -17.29 19.90
C ARG A 112 13.71 -18.35 20.94
N LYS A 113 14.70 -19.13 21.40
CA LYS A 113 14.47 -20.16 22.42
C LYS A 113 14.07 -19.55 23.76
N SER A 114 14.67 -18.43 24.17
CA SER A 114 14.30 -17.73 25.41
C SER A 114 12.92 -17.09 25.36
N LEU A 115 12.37 -16.86 24.16
CA LEU A 115 11.05 -16.25 23.94
C LEU A 115 9.93 -17.26 23.63
N ASN A 116 10.19 -18.55 23.84
CA ASN A 116 9.21 -19.59 23.53
C ASN A 116 8.01 -19.52 24.47
N LYS A 117 6.80 -19.51 23.91
CA LYS A 117 5.51 -19.36 24.64
C LYS A 117 5.37 -18.04 25.41
N ILE A 118 6.19 -17.04 25.11
CA ILE A 118 6.04 -15.70 25.69
C ILE A 118 5.27 -14.82 24.71
N SER A 119 4.21 -14.16 25.20
CA SER A 119 3.47 -13.13 24.49
C SER A 119 4.04 -11.74 24.79
N GLY A 120 3.89 -10.81 23.84
CA GLY A 120 4.33 -9.43 24.07
C GLY A 120 4.46 -8.56 22.81
N ILE A 121 5.05 -7.39 23.02
CA ILE A 121 5.32 -6.36 22.01
C ILE A 121 6.81 -6.36 21.65
N TYR A 122 7.11 -6.34 20.36
CA TYR A 122 8.48 -6.30 19.84
C TYR A 122 8.66 -5.17 18.83
N MET A 123 9.93 -4.83 18.60
CA MET A 123 10.39 -3.85 17.64
C MET A 123 11.50 -4.43 16.76
N LEU A 124 11.40 -4.22 15.45
CA LEU A 124 12.49 -4.47 14.51
C LEU A 124 13.10 -3.12 14.15
N LYS A 125 14.34 -2.90 14.58
CA LYS A 125 15.04 -1.61 14.47
C LYS A 125 16.16 -1.71 13.44
N CYS A 126 16.13 -0.84 12.44
CA CYS A 126 17.21 -0.67 11.49
C CYS A 126 18.44 -0.07 12.20
N LYS A 127 19.62 -0.64 11.97
CA LYS A 127 20.88 -0.18 12.54
C LYS A 127 21.42 1.08 11.83
N LEU A 128 20.99 1.31 10.59
CA LEU A 128 21.48 2.42 9.76
C LEU A 128 20.81 3.76 10.14
N ASP A 129 19.57 3.71 10.64
CA ASP A 129 18.82 4.88 11.10
C ASP A 129 17.79 4.44 12.15
N SER A 130 17.89 5.00 13.35
CA SER A 130 17.03 4.70 14.50
C SER A 130 15.56 5.11 14.30
N ARG A 131 15.24 5.93 13.30
CA ARG A 131 13.86 6.30 12.91
C ARG A 131 13.21 5.25 12.02
N LEU A 132 13.98 4.30 11.50
CA LEU A 132 13.52 3.19 10.67
C LEU A 132 13.24 1.97 11.53
N PHE A 133 12.02 1.86 12.05
CA PHE A 133 11.63 0.71 12.87
C PHE A 133 10.18 0.29 12.64
N TYR A 134 9.91 -0.96 12.95
CA TYR A 134 8.60 -1.60 12.94
C TYR A 134 8.26 -2.03 14.36
N ILE A 135 7.00 -1.86 14.78
CA ILE A 135 6.47 -2.42 16.03
C ILE A 135 5.41 -3.46 15.69
N GLY A 136 5.44 -4.60 16.37
CA GLY A 136 4.46 -5.67 16.24
C GLY A 136 4.14 -6.35 17.56
N GLN A 137 3.10 -7.17 17.56
CA GLN A 137 2.69 -8.03 18.68
C GLN A 137 2.77 -9.52 18.35
N ALA A 138 2.84 -10.37 19.38
CA ALA A 138 2.70 -11.81 19.22
C ALA A 138 2.17 -12.48 20.49
N VAL A 139 1.33 -13.51 20.32
CA VAL A 139 1.00 -14.49 21.38
C VAL A 139 2.21 -15.39 21.69
N ASN A 140 3.02 -15.68 20.66
CA ASN A 140 4.29 -16.38 20.82
C ASN A 140 5.37 -15.65 20.02
N LEU A 141 6.20 -14.89 20.73
CA LEU A 141 7.28 -14.08 20.18
C LEU A 141 8.28 -14.94 19.39
N SER A 142 8.66 -16.11 19.89
CA SER A 142 9.58 -17.03 19.20
C SER A 142 9.10 -17.43 17.79
N ASN A 143 7.81 -17.79 17.68
CA ASN A 143 7.19 -18.17 16.41
C ASN A 143 7.06 -16.97 15.47
N ARG A 144 6.63 -15.83 16.01
CA ARG A 144 6.43 -14.61 15.21
C ARG A 144 7.74 -14.09 14.62
N LEU A 145 8.80 -14.02 15.43
CA LEU A 145 10.12 -13.57 14.98
C LEU A 145 10.74 -14.56 13.97
N GLY A 146 10.52 -15.86 14.16
CA GLY A 146 10.90 -16.87 13.17
C GLY A 146 10.18 -16.69 11.83
N SER A 147 8.87 -16.40 11.87
CA SER A 147 8.09 -16.09 10.67
C SER A 147 8.59 -14.82 9.98
N HIS A 148 8.95 -13.78 10.74
CA HIS A 148 9.53 -12.58 10.16
C HIS A 148 10.80 -12.89 9.39
N PHE A 149 11.75 -13.59 10.03
CA PHE A 149 13.02 -13.95 9.42
C PHE A 149 12.85 -14.73 8.11
N THR A 150 11.92 -15.69 8.10
CA THR A 150 11.74 -16.61 6.97
C THR A 150 10.85 -16.08 5.85
N ARG A 151 9.86 -15.21 6.15
CA ARG A 151 8.80 -14.86 5.19
C ARG A 151 8.76 -13.39 4.82
N THR A 152 9.21 -12.48 5.67
CA THR A 152 8.96 -11.05 5.47
C THR A 152 9.67 -10.48 4.24
N GLU A 153 10.82 -11.01 3.84
CA GLU A 153 11.49 -10.62 2.58
C GLU A 153 10.68 -10.94 1.32
N LEU A 154 9.72 -11.88 1.42
CA LEU A 154 8.83 -12.26 0.32
C LEU A 154 7.53 -11.44 0.31
N GLU A 155 7.28 -10.66 1.35
CA GLU A 155 6.08 -9.84 1.48
C GLU A 155 6.28 -8.47 0.83
N THR A 156 5.23 -7.93 0.22
CA THR A 156 5.22 -6.58 -0.38
C THR A 156 4.94 -5.48 0.66
N THR A 157 5.18 -5.75 1.95
CA THR A 157 4.99 -4.78 3.03
C THR A 157 6.15 -3.79 3.09
N LYS A 158 5.99 -2.65 3.78
CA LYS A 158 7.08 -1.67 3.97
C LYS A 158 8.31 -2.31 4.63
N LEU A 159 8.09 -3.07 5.71
CA LEU A 159 9.12 -3.85 6.38
C LEU A 159 9.75 -4.88 5.43
N GLY A 160 8.93 -5.64 4.69
CA GLY A 160 9.41 -6.64 3.71
C GLY A 160 10.31 -6.04 2.64
N ASN A 161 9.87 -4.95 2.01
CA ASN A 161 10.65 -4.22 1.02
C ASN A 161 11.96 -3.68 1.63
N MET A 162 11.92 -3.13 2.84
CA MET A 162 13.12 -2.61 3.51
C MET A 162 14.12 -3.72 3.82
N ILE A 163 13.69 -4.84 4.42
CA ILE A 163 14.56 -5.98 4.71
C ILE A 163 15.11 -6.57 3.41
N LYS A 164 14.27 -6.75 2.38
CA LYS A 164 14.74 -7.20 1.05
C LYS A 164 15.81 -6.27 0.48
N PHE A 165 15.71 -4.97 0.74
CA PHE A 165 16.63 -3.97 0.23
C PHE A 165 17.98 -3.97 0.96
N ILE A 166 17.99 -3.75 2.29
CA ILE A 166 19.23 -3.64 3.08
C ILE A 166 19.69 -4.95 3.76
N GLY A 167 18.86 -5.98 3.77
CA GLY A 167 19.15 -7.28 4.38
C GLY A 167 18.97 -7.32 5.91
N TRP A 168 18.72 -8.52 6.44
CA TRP A 168 18.57 -8.77 7.88
C TRP A 168 19.78 -8.37 8.74
N ASN A 169 20.99 -8.35 8.19
CA ASN A 169 22.21 -7.96 8.91
C ASN A 169 22.13 -6.52 9.47
N ASN A 170 21.32 -5.67 8.83
CA ASN A 170 21.11 -4.28 9.18
C ASN A 170 19.89 -4.07 10.10
N PHE A 171 19.32 -5.15 10.65
CA PHE A 171 18.24 -5.09 11.62
C PHE A 171 18.64 -5.72 12.96
N SER A 172 18.04 -5.20 14.02
CA SER A 172 18.08 -5.73 15.37
C SER A 172 16.66 -5.96 15.86
N VAL A 173 16.48 -6.94 16.76
CA VAL A 173 15.18 -7.28 17.35
C VAL A 173 15.19 -6.84 18.80
N HIS A 174 14.14 -6.15 19.24
CA HIS A 174 13.98 -5.63 20.59
C HIS A 174 12.62 -6.05 21.13
N ILE A 175 12.56 -6.49 22.37
CA ILE A 175 11.32 -6.74 23.09
C ILE A 175 11.01 -5.53 23.96
N LEU A 176 9.83 -4.95 23.77
CA LEU A 176 9.42 -3.73 24.45
C LEU A 176 8.65 -4.02 25.74
N GLU A 177 7.82 -5.06 25.71
CA GLU A 177 6.91 -5.41 26.80
C GLU A 177 6.49 -6.88 26.68
N TYR A 178 6.39 -7.57 27.82
CA TYR A 178 5.64 -8.83 27.95
C TYR A 178 4.24 -8.50 28.44
N CYS A 179 3.22 -9.06 27.81
CA CYS A 179 1.83 -8.84 28.21
C CYS A 179 0.95 -10.02 27.80
N GLU A 180 -0.21 -10.15 28.45
CA GLU A 180 -1.18 -11.21 28.18
C GLU A 180 -1.83 -11.05 26.80
N GLU A 181 -2.36 -12.15 26.25
CA GLU A 181 -2.92 -12.19 24.89
C GLU A 181 -4.05 -11.16 24.67
N GLU A 182 -4.87 -10.96 25.70
CA GLU A 182 -6.01 -10.03 25.68
C GLU A 182 -5.58 -8.57 25.57
N GLU A 183 -4.37 -8.25 26.06
CA GLU A 183 -3.85 -6.90 26.09
C GLU A 183 -3.06 -6.52 24.84
N LEU A 184 -2.57 -7.51 24.08
CA LEU A 184 -1.65 -7.31 22.94
C LEU A 184 -2.11 -6.17 22.02
N ILE A 185 -3.38 -6.18 21.62
CA ILE A 185 -3.93 -5.18 20.68
C ILE A 185 -3.87 -3.78 21.29
N SER A 186 -4.20 -3.63 22.57
CA SER A 186 -4.18 -2.33 23.25
C SER A 186 -2.74 -1.80 23.40
N ARG A 187 -1.80 -2.69 23.74
CA ARG A 187 -0.38 -2.36 23.94
C ARG A 187 0.34 -2.05 22.62
N GLU A 188 0.09 -2.83 21.57
CA GLU A 188 0.63 -2.55 20.23
C GLU A 188 0.19 -1.15 19.76
N ASN A 189 -1.10 -0.84 19.90
CA ASN A 189 -1.63 0.48 19.57
C ASN A 189 -1.00 1.59 20.40
N TYR A 190 -0.77 1.38 21.70
CA TYR A 190 -0.07 2.35 22.56
C TYR A 190 1.32 2.69 22.00
N TYR A 191 2.15 1.70 21.69
CA TYR A 191 3.50 1.94 21.16
C TYR A 191 3.47 2.57 19.76
N ILE A 192 2.59 2.09 18.88
CA ILE A 192 2.44 2.65 17.53
C ILE A 192 2.00 4.12 17.60
N GLU A 193 1.02 4.46 18.45
CA GLU A 193 0.53 5.84 18.61
C GLU A 193 1.58 6.75 19.27
N LYS A 194 2.34 6.23 20.24
CA LYS A 194 3.35 7.00 20.98
C LYS A 194 4.59 7.32 20.16
N TYR A 195 5.02 6.39 19.29
CA TYR A 195 6.32 6.42 18.61
C TYR A 195 6.24 6.54 17.07
N LEU A 196 5.08 6.26 16.46
CA LEU A 196 4.83 6.40 15.01
C LEU A 196 5.87 5.66 14.13
N PRO A 197 5.99 4.32 14.26
CA PRO A 197 6.99 3.53 13.52
C PRO A 197 6.80 3.64 12.00
N THR A 198 7.89 3.91 11.30
CA THR A 198 7.90 4.18 9.85
C THR A 198 7.61 2.95 8.99
N LEU A 199 8.01 1.76 9.47
CA LEU A 199 7.94 0.52 8.71
C LEU A 199 6.59 -0.22 8.86
N ASN A 200 5.63 0.31 9.64
CA ASN A 200 4.28 -0.23 9.74
C ASN A 200 3.46 0.14 8.47
N GLY A 201 2.89 -0.88 7.79
CA GLY A 201 2.30 -0.76 6.46
C GLY A 201 0.94 -0.07 6.39
N ARG A 202 0.08 -0.30 7.39
CA ARG A 202 -1.20 0.39 7.60
C ARG A 202 -1.44 0.46 9.09
N PHE A 203 -1.69 1.65 9.62
CA PHE A 203 -2.46 1.76 10.85
C PHE A 203 -3.83 1.11 10.54
N SER A 204 -4.26 0.12 11.33
CA SER A 204 -5.35 -0.83 11.01
C SER A 204 -6.65 -0.16 10.52
N SER A 205 -7.58 -0.84 9.85
CA SER A 205 -8.79 -0.20 9.29
C SER A 205 -9.77 0.40 10.32
N HIS A 206 -9.71 0.02 11.61
CA HIS A 206 -10.36 0.80 12.68
C HIS A 206 -9.77 2.22 12.81
N TYR A 207 -8.55 2.40 12.31
CA TYR A 207 -7.85 3.66 12.21
C TYR A 207 -8.44 4.58 11.13
N SER A 208 -9.10 4.07 10.07
CA SER A 208 -9.70 4.96 9.06
C SER A 208 -10.93 5.70 9.59
N ASN A 209 -11.65 5.11 10.53
CA ASN A 209 -12.68 5.80 11.31
C ASN A 209 -12.07 6.62 12.47
N LYS A 210 -10.89 6.23 12.99
CA LYS A 210 -10.02 7.11 13.82
C LYS A 210 -9.23 8.15 13.00
N ILE A 211 -9.40 8.31 11.68
CA ILE A 211 -8.69 9.38 10.94
C ILE A 211 -9.19 10.76 11.41
N HIS A 212 -10.43 10.85 11.88
CA HIS A 212 -10.90 12.04 12.60
C HIS A 212 -10.18 12.23 13.96
N ARG A 213 -9.65 11.16 14.56
CA ARG A 213 -8.70 11.23 15.68
C ARG A 213 -7.26 11.52 15.23
N THR A 214 -6.81 11.18 14.01
CA THR A 214 -5.47 11.53 13.53
C THR A 214 -5.34 12.99 13.13
N LEU A 215 -6.32 13.60 12.46
CA LEU A 215 -6.27 15.05 12.22
C LEU A 215 -6.26 15.78 13.56
N ARG A 216 -7.16 15.41 14.49
CA ARG A 216 -7.18 15.99 15.83
C ARG A 216 -5.87 15.76 16.59
N SER A 217 -5.25 14.59 16.51
CA SER A 217 -3.96 14.30 17.16
C SER A 217 -2.79 15.03 16.49
N ILE A 218 -2.78 15.15 15.16
CA ILE A 218 -1.80 15.93 14.40
C ILE A 218 -1.93 17.41 14.77
N LEU A 219 -3.14 17.96 14.72
CA LEU A 219 -3.45 19.33 15.12
C LEU A 219 -3.08 19.57 16.58
N LYS A 220 -3.41 18.66 17.49
CA LYS A 220 -3.02 18.76 18.90
C LYS A 220 -1.51 18.69 19.09
N HIS A 221 -0.79 17.89 18.31
CA HIS A 221 0.67 17.85 18.35
C HIS A 221 1.30 19.15 17.83
N ILE A 222 0.80 19.68 16.72
CA ILE A 222 1.23 20.98 16.16
C ILE A 222 0.94 22.09 17.19
N GLN A 223 -0.26 22.11 17.76
CA GLN A 223 -0.66 23.02 18.82
C GLN A 223 0.29 22.95 20.02
N LEU A 224 0.58 21.75 20.54
CA LEU A 224 1.51 21.57 21.66
C LEU A 224 2.93 22.03 21.30
N LYS A 225 3.40 21.75 20.07
CA LYS A 225 4.71 22.19 19.59
C LYS A 225 4.79 23.71 19.51
N ASN A 226 3.74 24.37 19.04
CA ASN A 226 3.70 25.82 18.89
C ASN A 226 3.48 26.53 20.24
N ARG A 227 2.84 25.86 21.21
CA ARG A 227 2.61 26.36 22.57
C ARG A 227 3.73 26.04 23.56
N LYS A 228 4.81 25.36 23.16
CA LYS A 228 5.90 24.86 24.04
C LYS A 228 6.59 25.91 24.93
N TYR A 229 6.24 27.19 24.83
CA TYR A 229 6.81 28.29 25.60
C TYR A 229 5.81 29.01 26.50
N GLU A 230 4.58 28.50 26.67
CA GLU A 230 3.69 29.02 27.70
C GLU A 230 3.76 28.14 28.95
N PRO A 231 4.18 28.68 30.10
CA PRO A 231 4.10 27.95 31.36
C PRO A 231 2.63 27.56 31.57
N ILE A 232 2.39 26.27 31.84
CA ILE A 232 1.08 25.80 32.25
C ILE A 232 0.75 26.57 33.53
N PHE A 233 -0.22 27.49 33.47
CA PHE A 233 -0.70 28.20 34.64
C PHE A 233 -1.35 27.18 35.59
N ILE A 234 -0.58 26.68 36.54
CA ILE A 234 -1.08 25.90 37.67
C ILE A 234 -1.67 26.93 38.64
N SER A 235 -2.99 27.07 38.61
CA SER A 235 -3.72 27.88 39.60
C SER A 235 -3.81 27.07 40.89
N THR A 236 -3.05 27.46 41.92
CA THR A 236 -3.19 26.92 43.28
C THR A 236 -4.34 27.62 43.99
N LYS A 237 -5.58 27.21 43.72
CA LYS A 237 -6.68 27.47 44.67
C LYS A 237 -6.76 26.28 45.62
N ASN A 238 -6.55 26.54 46.91
CA ASN A 238 -6.74 25.59 48.02
C ASN A 238 -5.75 24.41 48.13
N ASN A 239 -4.49 24.54 47.69
CA ASN A 239 -3.46 23.48 47.76
C ASN A 239 -3.79 22.15 47.06
N GLU A 240 -4.92 22.04 46.37
CA GLU A 240 -5.23 20.92 45.49
C GLU A 240 -4.84 21.27 44.05
N LEU A 241 -3.98 20.44 43.45
CA LEU A 241 -3.64 20.52 42.03
C LEU A 241 -4.85 20.05 41.19
N SER A 242 -5.83 20.94 40.97
CA SER A 242 -6.88 20.71 39.99
C SER A 242 -6.53 21.41 38.68
N ILE A 243 -6.27 20.65 37.62
CA ILE A 243 -6.25 21.18 36.26
C ILE A 243 -7.72 21.47 35.91
N ASP A 244 -8.15 22.73 36.00
CA ASP A 244 -9.49 23.11 35.55
C ASP A 244 -9.51 23.14 34.01
N PRO A 245 -10.12 22.15 33.33
CA PRO A 245 -10.19 22.13 31.87
C PRO A 245 -11.00 23.32 31.31
N TYR A 246 -11.77 24.03 32.15
CA TYR A 246 -12.59 25.17 31.75
C TYR A 246 -11.83 26.49 31.69
N LEU A 247 -10.66 26.63 32.34
CA LEU A 247 -9.83 27.84 32.25
C LEU A 247 -9.38 28.13 30.82
N LYS A 248 -9.27 27.09 29.97
CA LYS A 248 -8.89 27.19 28.56
C LYS A 248 -9.91 27.96 27.70
N PHE A 249 -11.17 28.06 28.13
CA PHE A 249 -12.22 28.75 27.37
C PHE A 249 -12.27 30.26 27.60
N LYS A 250 -11.48 30.81 28.54
CA LYS A 250 -11.41 32.27 28.81
C LYS A 250 -10.34 33.01 28.02
N SER A 251 -9.54 32.32 27.23
CA SER A 251 -8.49 32.97 26.44
C SER A 251 -9.08 33.76 25.29
N LYS A 252 -8.59 35.00 25.13
CA LYS A 252 -8.85 35.82 23.95
C LYS A 252 -8.40 35.07 22.70
N MET A 253 -9.16 35.20 21.61
CA MET A 253 -8.90 34.51 20.35
C MET A 253 -8.78 35.51 19.21
N TRP A 254 -7.64 35.48 18.51
CA TRP A 254 -7.39 36.25 17.30
C TRP A 254 -7.74 35.38 16.10
N ILE A 255 -8.60 35.88 15.23
CA ILE A 255 -9.11 35.12 14.10
C ILE A 255 -8.83 35.87 12.81
N TYR A 256 -8.14 35.21 11.89
CA TYR A 256 -7.79 35.77 10.60
C TYR A 256 -8.54 35.01 9.51
N GLN A 257 -9.24 35.74 8.64
CA GLN A 257 -9.89 35.18 7.47
C GLN A 257 -8.93 35.20 6.28
N GLN A 258 -8.81 34.07 5.60
CA GLN A 258 -8.09 33.94 4.34
C GLN A 258 -8.98 34.45 3.21
N ILE A 259 -8.51 35.49 2.53
CA ILE A 259 -9.18 36.08 1.37
C ILE A 259 -8.62 35.47 0.07
N SER A 260 -7.32 35.16 0.07
CA SER A 260 -6.62 34.51 -1.05
C SER A 260 -5.43 33.70 -0.55
N ASP A 261 -4.69 33.06 -1.45
CA ASP A 261 -3.47 32.31 -1.12
C ASP A 261 -2.33 33.16 -0.53
N CYS A 262 -2.42 34.49 -0.65
CA CYS A 262 -1.42 35.44 -0.19
C CYS A 262 -1.97 36.55 0.73
N GLN A 263 -3.29 36.57 1.00
CA GLN A 263 -3.92 37.64 1.76
C GLN A 263 -4.81 37.07 2.87
N ILE A 264 -4.60 37.58 4.08
CA ILE A 264 -5.43 37.31 5.25
C ILE A 264 -5.80 38.62 5.95
N ASN A 265 -7.02 38.70 6.48
CA ASN A 265 -7.54 39.87 7.19
C ASN A 265 -7.91 39.48 8.62
N LEU A 266 -7.57 40.32 9.59
CA LEU A 266 -8.02 40.14 10.98
C LEU A 266 -9.54 40.40 11.06
N ILE A 267 -10.29 39.46 11.62
CA ILE A 267 -11.73 39.65 11.83
C ILE A 267 -11.96 40.59 13.00
N ASN A 268 -12.90 41.53 12.85
CA ASN A 268 -13.34 42.50 13.86
C ASN A 268 -12.26 43.48 14.35
N ASN A 269 -11.06 43.51 13.76
CA ASN A 269 -9.92 44.34 14.19
C ASN A 269 -9.56 44.22 15.69
N LYS A 270 -10.07 43.19 16.38
CA LYS A 270 -9.87 42.94 17.82
C LYS A 270 -10.09 41.46 18.12
N PRO A 271 -9.50 40.90 19.20
CA PRO A 271 -9.72 39.52 19.55
C PRO A 271 -11.15 39.30 20.06
N PHE A 272 -11.64 38.09 19.88
CA PHE A 272 -12.83 37.59 20.54
C PHE A 272 -12.50 37.33 22.00
N GLU A 273 -13.38 37.69 22.94
CA GLU A 273 -13.16 37.54 24.37
C GLU A 273 -13.07 36.08 24.81
N ASN A 274 -13.71 35.17 24.07
CA ASN A 274 -13.66 33.73 24.32
C ASN A 274 -14.09 32.92 23.09
N LEU A 275 -13.87 31.61 23.15
CA LEU A 275 -14.24 30.66 22.09
C LEU A 275 -15.75 30.63 21.78
N ARG A 276 -16.61 30.92 22.78
CA ARG A 276 -18.07 30.91 22.59
C ARG A 276 -18.53 32.10 21.76
N GLN A 277 -17.93 33.27 21.96
CA GLN A 277 -18.16 34.44 21.12
C GLN A 277 -17.73 34.18 19.67
N ALA A 278 -16.56 33.57 19.48
CA ALA A 278 -16.08 33.17 18.16
C ALA A 278 -17.01 32.14 17.49
N GLN A 279 -17.47 31.14 18.24
CA GLN A 279 -18.43 30.14 17.77
C GLN A 279 -19.71 30.78 17.23
N ASN A 280 -20.30 31.71 17.99
CA ASN A 280 -21.56 32.34 17.60
C ASN A 280 -21.42 33.19 16.33
N ILE A 281 -20.29 33.88 16.16
CA ILE A 281 -20.06 34.76 15.01
C ILE A 281 -19.70 33.96 13.75
N LEU A 282 -18.89 32.90 13.89
CA LEU A 282 -18.43 32.12 12.74
C LEU A 282 -19.31 30.91 12.41
N ASN A 283 -20.24 30.56 13.32
CA ASN A 283 -21.01 29.32 13.27
C ASN A 283 -20.11 28.06 13.18
N ILE A 284 -19.08 28.02 14.03
CA ILE A 284 -18.12 26.91 14.16
C ILE A 284 -18.10 26.44 15.60
N ASP A 285 -18.28 25.15 15.86
CA ASP A 285 -18.23 24.59 17.23
C ASP A 285 -16.93 24.98 17.95
N ALA A 286 -17.04 25.48 19.18
CA ALA A 286 -15.90 25.97 19.97
C ALA A 286 -14.80 24.93 20.16
N ARG A 287 -15.13 23.63 20.21
CA ARG A 287 -14.11 22.56 20.29
C ARG A 287 -13.35 22.44 18.99
N THR A 288 -13.99 22.70 17.85
CA THR A 288 -13.29 22.75 16.55
C THR A 288 -12.33 23.93 16.51
N ILE A 289 -12.77 25.12 16.93
CA ILE A 289 -11.90 26.30 17.04
C ILE A 289 -10.68 26.00 17.92
N ASP A 290 -10.89 25.41 19.11
CA ASP A 290 -9.79 25.04 20.01
C ASP A 290 -8.83 24.00 19.40
N ILE A 291 -9.33 23.05 18.60
CA ILE A 291 -8.49 22.04 17.95
C ILE A 291 -7.56 22.68 16.90
N TYR A 292 -8.03 23.71 16.18
CA TYR A 292 -7.25 24.40 15.14
C TYR A 292 -6.47 25.61 15.66
N ALA A 293 -6.65 25.99 16.93
CA ALA A 293 -5.94 27.10 17.52
C ALA A 293 -4.42 26.86 17.53
N ASP A 294 -3.68 27.85 17.03
CA ASP A 294 -2.22 27.90 16.91
C ASP A 294 -1.62 26.82 16.01
N THR A 295 -2.40 26.22 15.10
CA THR A 295 -1.88 25.17 14.22
C THR A 295 -1.39 25.68 12.87
N TYR A 296 -1.61 26.96 12.55
CA TYR A 296 -1.37 27.54 11.22
C TYR A 296 -2.09 26.79 10.08
N ILE A 297 -3.15 26.06 10.41
CA ILE A 297 -3.97 25.33 9.43
C ILE A 297 -5.34 25.98 9.46
N PRO A 298 -5.87 26.45 8.31
CA PRO A 298 -7.18 27.09 8.30
C PRO A 298 -8.30 26.05 8.42
N TYR A 299 -9.42 26.46 8.99
CA TYR A 299 -10.69 25.72 8.93
C TYR A 299 -11.76 26.64 8.38
N LYS A 300 -12.36 26.26 7.24
CA LYS A 300 -13.28 27.13 6.47
C LYS A 300 -12.69 28.53 6.26
N ASP A 301 -11.44 28.59 5.79
CA ASP A 301 -10.72 29.84 5.51
C ASP A 301 -10.41 30.69 6.75
N PHE A 302 -10.58 30.18 7.97
CA PHE A 302 -10.23 30.88 9.20
C PHE A 302 -9.02 30.27 9.89
N PHE A 303 -8.05 31.12 10.26
CA PHE A 303 -6.97 30.79 11.17
C PHE A 303 -7.30 31.28 12.59
N PHE A 304 -6.98 30.47 13.60
CA PHE A 304 -7.24 30.80 15.01
C PHE A 304 -5.95 30.83 15.80
N PHE A 305 -5.74 31.89 16.58
CA PHE A 305 -4.55 32.05 17.42
C PHE A 305 -4.91 32.58 18.80
N THR A 306 -4.26 32.06 19.84
CA THR A 306 -4.40 32.58 21.21
C THR A 306 -3.67 33.90 21.42
N LYS A 307 -2.78 34.26 20.48
CA LYS A 307 -1.98 35.50 20.48
C LYS A 307 -2.13 36.25 19.18
N GLU A 308 -2.00 37.57 19.26
CA GLU A 308 -1.96 38.41 18.08
C GLU A 308 -0.73 38.10 17.23
N MET A 309 -0.94 37.93 15.94
CA MET A 309 0.11 37.77 14.95
C MET A 309 0.36 39.12 14.29
N LYS A 310 1.45 39.79 14.69
CA LYS A 310 1.85 41.10 14.14
C LYS A 310 2.20 41.05 12.66
N ASP A 311 2.83 39.94 12.24
CA ASP A 311 3.18 39.68 10.85
C ASP A 311 2.33 38.55 10.29
N THR A 312 1.38 38.92 9.46
CA THR A 312 0.43 38.01 8.81
C THR A 312 1.09 37.13 7.75
N SER A 313 2.22 37.54 7.18
CA SER A 313 2.96 36.76 6.18
C SER A 313 3.49 35.44 6.77
N ILE A 314 3.84 35.44 8.06
CA ILE A 314 4.28 34.25 8.81
C ILE A 314 3.18 33.19 8.84
N ILE A 315 1.91 33.59 8.97
CA ILE A 315 0.78 32.66 9.01
C ILE A 315 0.70 31.88 7.70
N ILE A 316 0.77 32.59 6.57
CA ILE A 316 0.68 32.03 5.23
C ILE A 316 1.88 31.12 4.96
N ASN A 317 3.09 31.57 5.26
CA ASN A 317 4.31 30.79 5.03
C ASN A 317 4.30 29.48 5.82
N LYS A 318 3.96 29.52 7.11
CA LYS A 318 3.84 28.30 7.93
C LYS A 318 2.69 27.39 7.48
N SER A 319 1.56 27.96 7.05
CA SER A 319 0.45 27.18 6.48
C SER A 319 0.91 26.39 5.25
N ARG A 320 1.67 27.03 4.35
CA ARG A 320 2.25 26.38 3.17
C ARG A 320 3.22 25.26 3.55
N GLU A 321 4.13 25.51 4.50
CA GLU A 321 5.05 24.49 5.01
C GLU A 321 4.30 23.28 5.58
N ILE A 322 3.25 23.50 6.36
CA ILE A 322 2.47 22.42 6.98
C ILE A 322 1.64 21.66 5.95
N ASN A 323 1.13 22.32 4.92
CA ASN A 323 0.39 21.66 3.83
C ASN A 323 1.25 20.65 3.06
N THR A 324 2.58 20.80 3.05
CA THR A 324 3.49 19.79 2.46
C THR A 324 3.44 18.43 3.16
N ILE A 325 2.93 18.38 4.41
CA ILE A 325 2.78 17.16 5.21
C ILE A 325 1.54 16.34 4.78
N GLY A 326 0.78 16.81 3.79
CA GLY A 326 -0.40 16.10 3.27
C GLY A 326 -1.64 16.22 4.15
N ILE A 327 -1.64 17.17 5.10
CA ILE A 327 -2.80 17.46 5.97
C ILE A 327 -3.98 17.98 5.15
N SER A 328 -3.72 18.61 4.01
CA SER A 328 -4.73 19.13 3.10
C SER A 328 -5.76 18.07 2.64
N ASN A 329 -5.40 16.78 2.62
CA ASN A 329 -6.32 15.69 2.29
C ASN A 329 -7.40 15.44 3.34
N TYR A 330 -7.22 15.96 4.56
CA TYR A 330 -8.15 15.80 5.68
C TYR A 330 -8.97 17.05 5.95
N LEU A 331 -8.62 18.18 5.32
CA LEU A 331 -9.41 19.39 5.41
C LEU A 331 -10.75 19.20 4.67
N PRO A 332 -11.85 19.77 5.19
CA PRO A 332 -13.08 19.90 4.41
C PRO A 332 -12.74 20.66 3.13
N LYS A 333 -12.87 19.99 1.99
CA LYS A 333 -12.70 20.59 0.67
C LYS A 333 -14.04 20.52 -0.03
N GLN A 334 -14.39 21.63 -0.67
CA GLN A 334 -15.43 21.58 -1.68
C GLN A 334 -14.96 20.69 -2.84
N ILE A 335 -15.86 19.86 -3.34
CA ILE A 335 -15.57 18.92 -4.41
C ILE A 335 -16.53 19.22 -5.56
N TRP A 336 -15.96 19.60 -6.70
CA TRP A 336 -16.66 19.78 -7.95
C TRP A 336 -16.66 18.45 -8.68
N ILE A 337 -17.85 17.99 -9.06
CA ILE A 337 -18.03 16.73 -9.77
C ILE A 337 -18.57 17.02 -11.16
N TYR A 338 -17.89 16.47 -12.17
CA TYR A 338 -18.30 16.57 -13.57
C TYR A 338 -18.62 15.18 -14.11
N SER A 339 -19.69 15.07 -14.90
CA SER A 339 -19.97 13.87 -15.69
C SER A 339 -18.82 13.64 -16.68
N SER A 340 -18.33 12.41 -16.80
CA SER A 340 -17.24 12.14 -17.75
C SER A 340 -17.66 12.25 -19.20
N ASP A 341 -18.95 12.09 -19.47
CA ASP A 341 -19.48 11.99 -20.83
C ASP A 341 -19.81 13.38 -21.39
N THR A 342 -20.42 14.22 -20.55
CA THR A 342 -20.89 15.55 -20.93
C THR A 342 -19.99 16.67 -20.44
N LEU A 343 -19.12 16.41 -19.45
CA LEU A 343 -18.37 17.41 -18.69
C LEU A 343 -19.24 18.50 -18.07
N SER A 344 -20.55 18.25 -17.96
CA SER A 344 -21.46 19.11 -17.22
C SER A 344 -21.26 18.88 -15.72
N LEU A 345 -21.36 19.98 -14.97
CA LEU A 345 -21.36 19.91 -13.51
C LEU A 345 -22.55 19.06 -13.05
N VAL A 346 -22.32 18.13 -12.14
CA VAL A 346 -23.39 17.26 -11.66
C VAL A 346 -24.29 18.03 -10.69
N ASN A 347 -25.60 17.76 -10.73
CA ASN A 347 -26.55 18.34 -9.80
C ASN A 347 -26.08 18.17 -8.34
N SER A 348 -26.20 19.23 -7.54
CA SER A 348 -25.71 19.33 -6.16
C SER A 348 -24.21 19.54 -5.97
N SER A 349 -23.44 19.74 -7.04
CA SER A 349 -22.06 20.21 -6.96
C SER A 349 -22.00 21.75 -6.86
N PRO A 350 -21.04 22.34 -6.11
CA PRO A 350 -20.00 21.67 -5.33
C PRO A 350 -20.53 21.04 -4.04
N PHE A 351 -19.99 19.87 -3.70
CA PHE A 351 -20.25 19.22 -2.41
C PHE A 351 -19.32 19.81 -1.36
N ASN A 352 -19.81 20.07 -0.13
CA ASN A 352 -19.01 20.73 0.89
C ASN A 352 -17.92 19.83 1.49
N THR A 353 -18.06 18.51 1.32
CA THR A 353 -17.10 17.53 1.82
C THR A 353 -16.92 16.35 0.86
N ILE A 354 -15.75 15.73 0.92
CA ILE A 354 -15.48 14.43 0.27
C ILE A 354 -16.50 13.36 0.72
N LYS A 355 -17.03 13.45 1.95
CA LYS A 355 -18.03 12.50 2.45
C LYS A 355 -19.34 12.63 1.68
N GLU A 356 -19.86 13.85 1.52
CA GLU A 356 -21.07 14.12 0.73
C GLU A 356 -20.89 13.68 -0.72
N ALA A 357 -19.79 14.09 -1.36
CA ALA A 357 -19.42 13.65 -2.70
C ALA A 357 -19.38 12.12 -2.84
N SER A 358 -18.80 11.42 -1.84
CA SER A 358 -18.70 9.96 -1.83
C SER A 358 -20.05 9.25 -1.72
N LEU A 359 -20.96 9.80 -0.91
CA LEU A 359 -22.32 9.29 -0.77
C LEU A 359 -23.10 9.49 -2.08
N PHE A 360 -23.00 10.68 -2.67
CA PHE A 360 -23.65 11.01 -3.94
C PHE A 360 -23.19 10.10 -5.09
N ILE A 361 -21.88 9.94 -5.30
CA ILE A 361 -21.32 9.05 -6.34
C ILE A 361 -21.55 7.56 -6.00
N GLY A 362 -21.80 7.23 -4.72
CA GLY A 362 -21.87 5.87 -4.21
C GLY A 362 -20.51 5.15 -4.26
N THR A 363 -19.44 5.83 -3.87
CA THR A 363 -18.05 5.32 -3.89
C THR A 363 -17.35 5.57 -2.56
N SER A 364 -16.14 5.02 -2.38
CA SER A 364 -15.37 5.27 -1.15
C SER A 364 -14.68 6.64 -1.18
N ARG A 365 -14.52 7.28 -0.01
CA ARG A 365 -13.76 8.55 0.14
C ARG A 365 -12.33 8.40 -0.41
N SER A 366 -11.68 7.26 -0.17
CA SER A 366 -10.34 6.96 -0.66
C SER A 366 -10.27 6.93 -2.19
N THR A 367 -11.33 6.45 -2.86
CA THR A 367 -11.40 6.47 -4.33
C THR A 367 -11.43 7.90 -4.86
N ILE A 368 -12.23 8.78 -4.24
CA ILE A 368 -12.28 10.20 -4.60
C ILE A 368 -10.90 10.84 -4.37
N ILE A 369 -10.29 10.66 -3.20
CA ILE A 369 -8.95 11.21 -2.91
C ILE A 369 -7.91 10.77 -3.94
N ASN A 370 -7.97 9.53 -4.40
CA ASN A 370 -7.01 8.99 -5.36
C ASN A 370 -7.17 9.54 -6.79
N ILE A 371 -8.30 10.16 -7.13
CA ILE A 371 -8.56 10.69 -8.46
C ILE A 371 -8.75 12.23 -8.49
N LEU A 372 -8.94 12.84 -7.33
CA LEU A 372 -9.12 14.28 -7.13
C LEU A 372 -7.97 15.05 -7.80
N ASP A 373 -8.33 15.98 -8.69
CA ASP A 373 -7.42 16.83 -9.47
C ASP A 373 -6.43 16.08 -10.41
N ARG A 374 -6.64 14.78 -10.67
CA ARG A 374 -5.73 13.98 -11.51
C ARG A 374 -6.13 13.89 -12.99
N ASN A 375 -7.18 14.61 -13.40
CA ASN A 375 -7.76 14.51 -14.74
C ASN A 375 -8.16 13.06 -15.12
N ILE A 376 -8.42 12.19 -14.13
CA ILE A 376 -8.80 10.78 -14.32
C ILE A 376 -10.28 10.63 -13.98
N ALA A 377 -11.06 10.10 -14.92
CA ALA A 377 -12.44 9.73 -14.65
C ALA A 377 -12.49 8.47 -13.77
N MET A 378 -13.42 8.45 -12.81
CA MET A 378 -13.78 7.27 -12.05
C MET A 378 -14.39 6.20 -12.96
N SER A 379 -14.34 4.95 -12.52
CA SER A 379 -15.06 3.85 -13.18
C SER A 379 -16.58 4.04 -13.25
N LYS A 380 -17.13 4.99 -12.48
CA LYS A 380 -18.53 5.41 -12.50
C LYS A 380 -18.81 6.59 -13.43
N GLY A 381 -17.83 7.06 -14.20
CA GLY A 381 -18.02 8.14 -15.16
C GLY A 381 -18.07 9.55 -14.55
N PHE A 382 -17.22 9.81 -13.55
CA PHE A 382 -17.14 11.13 -12.92
C PHE A 382 -15.70 11.62 -12.83
N TYR A 383 -15.48 12.91 -13.02
CA TYR A 383 -14.27 13.61 -12.62
C TYR A 383 -14.50 14.34 -11.29
N CYS A 384 -13.46 14.47 -10.47
CA CYS A 384 -13.53 15.19 -9.20
C CYS A 384 -12.39 16.21 -9.11
N PHE A 385 -12.73 17.44 -8.74
CA PHE A 385 -11.78 18.54 -8.57
C PHE A 385 -12.02 19.31 -7.28
N THR A 386 -10.98 19.96 -6.75
CA THR A 386 -11.07 20.86 -5.58
C THR A 386 -11.35 22.31 -5.96
N ARG A 387 -11.64 22.57 -7.24
CA ARG A 387 -12.13 23.86 -7.74
C ARG A 387 -12.98 23.64 -8.97
N GLU A 388 -13.72 24.67 -9.34
CA GLU A 388 -14.41 24.69 -10.62
C GLU A 388 -13.39 24.72 -11.77
N LEU A 389 -13.67 23.95 -12.82
CA LEU A 389 -12.94 23.98 -14.07
C LEU A 389 -13.48 25.08 -14.98
N ASN A 390 -12.57 25.81 -15.63
CA ASN A 390 -12.94 26.72 -16.71
C ASN A 390 -13.19 25.94 -18.02
N GLU A 391 -13.72 26.62 -19.04
CA GLU A 391 -14.08 25.98 -20.32
C GLU A 391 -12.87 25.37 -21.06
N ILE A 392 -11.70 26.02 -21.00
CA ILE A 392 -10.47 25.51 -21.64
C ILE A 392 -10.05 24.18 -20.99
N GLU A 393 -10.09 24.10 -19.66
CA GLU A 393 -9.77 22.89 -18.91
C GLU A 393 -10.77 21.77 -19.19
N LYS A 394 -12.06 22.08 -19.35
CA LYS A 394 -13.07 21.11 -19.78
C LYS A 394 -12.74 20.57 -21.17
N ILE A 395 -12.37 21.43 -22.13
CA ILE A 395 -11.97 21.00 -23.48
C ILE A 395 -10.77 20.05 -23.42
N GLU A 396 -9.71 20.43 -22.72
CA GLU A 396 -8.54 19.56 -22.53
C GLU A 396 -8.89 18.22 -21.88
N LEU A 397 -9.76 18.25 -20.87
CA LEU A 397 -10.19 17.06 -20.16
C LEU A 397 -10.99 16.12 -21.07
N LYS A 398 -11.78 16.67 -21.99
CA LYS A 398 -12.52 15.92 -23.02
C LYS A 398 -11.55 15.19 -23.95
N GLU A 399 -10.54 15.89 -24.46
CA GLU A 399 -9.52 15.32 -25.35
C GLU A 399 -8.73 14.21 -24.65
N LYS A 400 -8.25 14.46 -23.42
CA LYS A 400 -7.53 13.47 -22.59
C LYS A 400 -8.43 12.29 -22.20
N GLY A 401 -9.71 12.54 -21.95
CA GLY A 401 -10.73 11.54 -21.63
C GLY A 401 -10.97 10.58 -22.79
N ILE A 402 -11.10 11.09 -24.02
CA ILE A 402 -11.25 10.29 -25.24
C ILE A 402 -10.02 9.39 -25.46
N ILE A 403 -8.82 9.88 -25.18
CA ILE A 403 -7.60 9.07 -25.28
C ILE A 403 -7.61 7.95 -24.25
N ARG A 404 -8.01 8.23 -22.99
CA ARG A 404 -8.05 7.23 -21.92
C ARG A 404 -9.16 6.19 -22.10
N SER A 405 -10.33 6.56 -22.62
CA SER A 405 -11.39 5.60 -22.95
C SER A 405 -10.96 4.65 -24.07
N LYS A 406 -10.09 5.08 -25.00
CA LYS A 406 -9.47 4.18 -25.98
C LYS A 406 -8.42 3.24 -25.35
N ILE A 407 -7.75 3.65 -24.28
CA ILE A 407 -6.67 2.88 -23.63
C ILE A 407 -7.18 1.94 -22.53
N SER A 408 -8.30 2.26 -21.87
CA SER A 408 -8.85 1.44 -20.79
C SER A 408 -9.18 0.04 -21.31
N SER A 409 -8.50 -0.98 -20.76
CA SER A 409 -8.74 -2.39 -21.12
C SER A 409 -10.20 -2.84 -21.02
N LEU A 410 -11.03 -2.10 -20.27
CA LEU A 410 -12.45 -2.37 -20.08
C LEU A 410 -13.30 -1.97 -21.29
N SER A 411 -12.91 -0.94 -22.04
CA SER A 411 -13.61 -0.42 -23.22
C SER A 411 -13.06 -0.95 -24.55
N ILE A 412 -12.10 -1.89 -24.47
CA ILE A 412 -11.65 -2.61 -25.67
C ILE A 412 -12.75 -3.58 -26.09
N PRO A 413 -13.19 -3.55 -27.36
CA PRO A 413 -14.16 -4.50 -27.85
C PRO A 413 -13.65 -5.94 -27.68
N VAL A 414 -14.54 -6.85 -27.28
CA VAL A 414 -14.19 -8.28 -27.12
C VAL A 414 -15.07 -9.11 -28.03
N TRP A 415 -14.42 -9.87 -28.91
CA TRP A 415 -15.04 -10.89 -29.74
C TRP A 415 -15.14 -12.17 -28.93
N VAL A 416 -16.34 -12.72 -28.83
CA VAL A 416 -16.58 -13.94 -28.05
C VAL A 416 -17.11 -15.02 -28.96
N TYR A 417 -16.45 -16.18 -28.95
CA TYR A 417 -16.89 -17.34 -29.70
C TYR A 417 -17.34 -18.44 -28.76
N THR A 418 -18.30 -19.25 -29.19
CA THR A 418 -18.72 -20.48 -28.50
C THR A 418 -18.71 -21.65 -29.47
N LEU A 419 -18.47 -22.86 -28.99
CA LEU A 419 -18.41 -24.07 -29.81
C LEU A 419 -19.77 -24.77 -29.82
N GLN A 420 -20.42 -24.83 -30.98
CA GLN A 420 -21.69 -25.54 -31.20
C GLN A 420 -21.54 -26.45 -32.43
N ASN A 421 -21.87 -27.73 -32.30
CA ASN A 421 -21.77 -28.72 -33.38
C ASN A 421 -20.40 -28.70 -34.10
N ASN A 422 -19.31 -28.66 -33.33
CA ASN A 422 -17.93 -28.51 -33.81
C ASN A 422 -17.62 -27.21 -34.60
N ASN A 423 -18.54 -26.24 -34.61
CA ASN A 423 -18.34 -24.94 -35.22
C ASN A 423 -18.20 -23.85 -34.16
N LEU A 424 -17.19 -22.98 -34.33
CA LEU A 424 -17.04 -21.79 -33.51
C LEU A 424 -17.97 -20.71 -34.07
N ILE A 425 -18.98 -20.36 -33.29
CA ILE A 425 -19.99 -19.37 -33.64
C ILE A 425 -19.71 -18.11 -32.82
N LEU A 426 -19.74 -16.96 -33.49
CA LEU A 426 -19.60 -15.67 -32.82
C LEU A 426 -20.84 -15.40 -31.97
N VAL A 427 -20.64 -15.21 -30.67
CA VAL A 427 -21.71 -14.82 -29.75
C VAL A 427 -22.11 -13.38 -30.06
N ASN A 428 -23.42 -13.14 -30.20
CA ASN A 428 -24.02 -11.82 -30.47
C ASN A 428 -23.77 -11.25 -31.87
N ASN A 429 -23.16 -11.99 -32.81
CA ASN A 429 -22.83 -11.56 -34.18
C ASN A 429 -22.03 -10.24 -34.31
N ARG A 430 -21.55 -9.68 -33.19
CA ARG A 430 -20.78 -8.43 -33.10
C ARG A 430 -19.90 -8.47 -31.85
N PRO A 431 -18.80 -7.70 -31.77
CA PRO A 431 -18.02 -7.64 -30.55
C PRO A 431 -18.85 -6.97 -29.46
N PHE A 432 -18.65 -7.39 -28.21
CA PHE A 432 -19.12 -6.62 -27.07
C PHE A 432 -18.33 -5.32 -27.03
N GLN A 433 -18.98 -4.18 -26.82
CA GLN A 433 -18.34 -2.86 -26.78
C GLN A 433 -17.38 -2.72 -25.60
N SER A 434 -17.57 -3.51 -24.56
CA SER A 434 -16.73 -3.51 -23.37
C SER A 434 -16.66 -4.90 -22.72
N GLN A 435 -15.60 -5.13 -21.94
CA GLN A 435 -15.49 -6.32 -21.10
C GLN A 435 -16.62 -6.40 -20.08
N GLN A 436 -17.15 -5.26 -19.61
CA GLN A 436 -18.24 -5.22 -18.64
C GLN A 436 -19.58 -5.63 -19.25
N GLU A 437 -19.89 -5.13 -20.45
CA GLU A 437 -21.08 -5.55 -21.21
C GLU A 437 -21.07 -7.06 -21.42
N MET A 438 -19.94 -7.58 -21.89
CA MET A 438 -19.73 -9.02 -22.07
C MET A 438 -19.95 -9.82 -20.79
N LEU A 439 -19.37 -9.38 -19.65
CA LEU A 439 -19.56 -10.07 -18.37
C LEU A 439 -21.03 -10.12 -17.96
N ARG A 440 -21.80 -9.06 -18.22
CA ARG A 440 -23.24 -9.00 -17.91
C ARG A 440 -24.03 -9.97 -18.77
N VAL A 441 -23.81 -9.94 -20.09
CA VAL A 441 -24.53 -10.80 -21.06
C VAL A 441 -24.19 -12.28 -20.85
N LEU A 442 -22.94 -12.61 -20.56
CA LEU A 442 -22.49 -13.98 -20.34
C LEU A 442 -22.62 -14.44 -18.87
N ASN A 443 -23.17 -13.61 -17.98
CA ASN A 443 -23.29 -13.86 -16.54
C ASN A 443 -21.96 -14.33 -15.88
N LEU A 444 -20.87 -13.62 -16.19
CA LEU A 444 -19.53 -13.89 -15.67
C LEU A 444 -19.18 -12.85 -14.58
N LYS A 445 -18.51 -13.31 -13.51
CA LYS A 445 -18.32 -12.48 -12.29
C LYS A 445 -17.11 -11.55 -12.29
N ARG A 446 -16.08 -11.78 -13.11
CA ARG A 446 -14.76 -11.11 -12.93
C ARG A 446 -14.05 -10.81 -14.26
N VAL A 447 -13.69 -9.56 -14.47
CA VAL A 447 -12.88 -9.08 -15.62
C VAL A 447 -11.50 -9.75 -15.66
N ARG A 448 -10.85 -9.91 -14.51
CA ARG A 448 -9.50 -10.51 -14.45
C ARG A 448 -9.44 -11.91 -15.05
N THR A 449 -10.53 -12.66 -14.94
CA THR A 449 -10.64 -13.98 -15.58
C THR A 449 -10.59 -13.85 -17.09
N ILE A 450 -11.31 -12.87 -17.65
CA ILE A 450 -11.32 -12.60 -19.09
C ILE A 450 -9.93 -12.24 -19.57
N ASN A 451 -9.25 -11.30 -18.90
CA ASN A 451 -7.88 -10.92 -19.27
C ASN A 451 -6.88 -12.09 -19.20
N LYS A 452 -7.17 -13.12 -18.39
CA LYS A 452 -6.35 -14.33 -18.33
C LYS A 452 -6.56 -15.26 -19.55
N TYR A 453 -7.75 -15.28 -20.13
CA TYR A 453 -8.11 -16.19 -21.23
C TYR A 453 -8.17 -15.49 -22.60
N LYS A 454 -8.23 -14.16 -22.61
CA LYS A 454 -8.28 -13.35 -23.83
C LYS A 454 -7.04 -13.60 -24.69
N ASP A 455 -7.26 -13.85 -25.97
CA ASP A 455 -6.23 -14.11 -27.00
C ASP A 455 -5.38 -15.37 -26.74
N THR A 456 -5.75 -16.22 -25.78
CA THR A 456 -4.98 -17.44 -25.45
C THR A 456 -5.41 -18.67 -26.25
N GLY A 457 -6.56 -18.62 -26.92
CA GLY A 457 -7.18 -19.80 -27.54
C GLY A 457 -7.74 -20.83 -26.55
N ILE A 458 -7.71 -20.56 -25.25
CA ILE A 458 -8.26 -21.44 -24.21
C ILE A 458 -9.66 -20.94 -23.83
N ASN A 459 -10.67 -21.82 -23.92
CA ASN A 459 -12.01 -21.45 -23.48
C ASN A 459 -12.14 -21.40 -21.95
N PHE A 460 -13.04 -20.54 -21.48
CA PHE A 460 -13.51 -20.51 -20.11
C PHE A 460 -15.03 -20.59 -20.10
N LYS A 461 -15.57 -21.64 -19.47
CA LYS A 461 -17.00 -21.95 -19.46
C LYS A 461 -17.62 -22.03 -20.86
N GLY A 462 -16.88 -22.57 -21.84
CA GLY A 462 -17.38 -22.73 -23.21
C GLY A 462 -17.29 -21.48 -24.09
N TYR A 463 -16.66 -20.41 -23.61
CA TYR A 463 -16.43 -19.18 -24.37
C TYR A 463 -14.95 -18.94 -24.62
N TYR A 464 -14.62 -18.49 -25.82
CA TYR A 464 -13.30 -18.00 -26.22
C TYR A 464 -13.36 -16.49 -26.35
N PHE A 465 -12.33 -15.77 -25.91
CA PHE A 465 -12.30 -14.31 -25.92
C PHE A 465 -11.14 -13.82 -26.76
N PHE A 466 -11.38 -12.89 -27.66
CA PHE A 466 -10.36 -12.30 -28.52
C PHE A 466 -10.52 -10.78 -28.63
N SER A 467 -9.39 -10.09 -28.78
CA SER A 467 -9.34 -8.63 -28.99
C SER A 467 -9.64 -8.23 -30.44
N LYS A 468 -9.53 -9.18 -31.38
CA LYS A 468 -9.85 -9.00 -32.80
C LYS A 468 -10.80 -10.11 -33.29
N ILE A 469 -11.47 -9.86 -34.41
CA ILE A 469 -12.17 -10.92 -35.14
C ILE A 469 -11.13 -11.91 -35.67
N LEU A 470 -11.46 -13.20 -35.61
CA LEU A 470 -10.60 -14.26 -36.12
C LEU A 470 -10.87 -14.55 -37.59
N SER A 471 -9.81 -14.86 -38.33
CA SER A 471 -9.92 -15.37 -39.70
C SER A 471 -10.49 -16.80 -39.71
N SER A 472 -10.96 -17.26 -40.87
CA SER A 472 -11.40 -18.65 -41.05
C SER A 472 -10.31 -19.67 -40.69
N GLU A 473 -9.05 -19.39 -41.03
CA GLU A 473 -7.92 -20.24 -40.69
C GLU A 473 -7.63 -20.27 -39.18
N GLU A 474 -7.70 -19.11 -38.50
CA GLU A 474 -7.55 -19.03 -37.04
C GLU A 474 -8.67 -19.80 -36.31
N LEU A 475 -9.90 -19.75 -36.84
CA LEU A 475 -11.03 -20.52 -36.32
C LEU A 475 -10.82 -22.04 -36.47
N GLU A 476 -10.33 -22.50 -37.63
CA GLU A 476 -10.03 -23.92 -37.84
C GLU A 476 -8.89 -24.41 -36.93
N ARG A 477 -7.82 -23.61 -36.76
CA ARG A 477 -6.74 -23.92 -35.81
C ARG A 477 -7.22 -24.01 -34.36
N LEU A 478 -8.21 -23.20 -33.97
CA LEU A 478 -8.81 -23.30 -32.64
C LEU A 478 -9.67 -24.54 -32.48
N LYS A 479 -10.41 -24.95 -33.51
CA LYS A 479 -11.21 -26.20 -33.47
C LYS A 479 -10.30 -27.40 -33.23
N THR A 480 -9.21 -27.52 -33.98
CA THR A 480 -8.26 -28.63 -33.85
C THR A 480 -7.62 -28.64 -32.45
N ASN A 481 -7.14 -27.50 -31.97
CA ASN A 481 -6.56 -27.37 -30.63
C ASN A 481 -7.57 -27.65 -29.50
N THR A 482 -8.84 -27.28 -29.68
CA THR A 482 -9.89 -27.54 -28.69
C THR A 482 -10.21 -29.03 -28.58
N LEU A 483 -10.32 -29.71 -29.72
CA LEU A 483 -10.55 -31.15 -29.78
C LEU A 483 -9.37 -31.91 -29.13
N TYR A 484 -8.13 -31.47 -29.38
CA TYR A 484 -6.94 -31.99 -28.71
C TYR A 484 -6.88 -31.67 -27.21
N ALA A 485 -7.27 -30.47 -26.79
CA ALA A 485 -7.25 -30.06 -25.38
C ALA A 485 -8.34 -30.76 -24.53
N LYS A 486 -9.48 -31.12 -25.13
CA LYS A 486 -10.47 -32.03 -24.49
C LYS A 486 -9.92 -33.45 -24.33
N GLY A 487 -8.99 -33.88 -25.19
CA GLY A 487 -8.37 -35.21 -25.14
C GLY A 487 -7.14 -35.34 -24.21
N ASN A 488 -6.42 -34.25 -23.90
CA ASN A 488 -5.06 -34.36 -23.32
C ASN A 488 -4.85 -33.90 -21.88
N ARG A 489 -5.90 -33.56 -21.12
CA ARG A 489 -5.80 -33.77 -19.66
C ARG A 489 -6.22 -35.19 -19.40
N LYS A 490 -5.33 -36.17 -19.69
CA LYS A 490 -5.46 -37.53 -19.18
C LYS A 490 -5.71 -37.39 -17.68
N SER A 491 -6.97 -37.55 -17.28
CA SER A 491 -7.33 -37.50 -15.89
C SER A 491 -6.61 -38.68 -15.26
N ILE A 492 -5.59 -38.38 -14.44
CA ILE A 492 -4.82 -39.42 -13.77
C ILE A 492 -5.83 -40.23 -12.96
N LEU A 493 -6.01 -41.48 -13.37
CA LEU A 493 -6.78 -42.45 -12.61
C LEU A 493 -6.08 -42.62 -11.27
N VAL A 494 -6.84 -42.54 -10.19
CA VAL A 494 -6.28 -42.66 -8.84
C VAL A 494 -6.77 -43.97 -8.25
N TRP A 495 -5.86 -44.92 -8.07
CA TRP A 495 -6.10 -46.15 -7.34
C TRP A 495 -5.88 -45.87 -5.87
N VAL A 496 -6.87 -46.20 -5.03
CA VAL A 496 -6.80 -45.91 -3.59
C VAL A 496 -6.91 -47.19 -2.81
N TYR A 497 -5.94 -47.45 -1.95
CA TYR A 497 -5.91 -48.63 -1.09
C TYR A 497 -6.06 -48.22 0.36
N LYS A 498 -6.78 -49.04 1.14
CA LYS A 498 -6.85 -48.95 2.60
C LYS A 498 -6.64 -50.34 3.17
N ASP A 499 -5.70 -50.47 4.09
CA ASP A 499 -5.35 -51.77 4.70
C ASP A 499 -5.08 -52.85 3.62
N ASN A 500 -4.31 -52.48 2.59
CA ASN A 500 -3.97 -53.26 1.39
C ASN A 500 -5.16 -53.68 0.49
N ASN A 501 -6.38 -53.27 0.80
CA ASN A 501 -7.55 -53.52 -0.04
C ASN A 501 -7.85 -52.33 -0.97
N LEU A 502 -8.10 -52.61 -2.25
CA LEU A 502 -8.48 -51.58 -3.22
C LEU A 502 -9.90 -51.08 -2.93
N ILE A 503 -10.05 -49.78 -2.69
CA ILE A 503 -11.36 -49.17 -2.43
C ILE A 503 -12.22 -49.25 -3.69
N ASN A 504 -13.47 -49.71 -3.54
CA ASN A 504 -14.46 -49.85 -4.61
C ASN A 504 -14.06 -50.78 -5.78
N ASN A 505 -12.98 -51.57 -5.65
CA ASN A 505 -12.45 -52.45 -6.70
C ASN A 505 -12.20 -51.74 -8.06
N ARG A 506 -12.03 -50.41 -8.07
CA ARG A 506 -11.82 -49.61 -9.29
C ARG A 506 -11.10 -48.29 -8.98
N PRO A 507 -10.38 -47.69 -9.95
CA PRO A 507 -9.78 -46.37 -9.74
C PRO A 507 -10.82 -45.26 -9.79
N PHE A 508 -10.52 -44.15 -9.13
CA PHE A 508 -11.24 -42.90 -9.30
C PHE A 508 -10.82 -42.22 -10.60
N ILE A 509 -11.79 -41.65 -11.30
CA ILE A 509 -11.56 -40.96 -12.59
C ILE A 509 -10.61 -39.76 -12.42
N SER A 510 -10.53 -39.16 -11.24
CA SER A 510 -9.63 -38.05 -10.94
C SER A 510 -9.33 -37.92 -9.45
N MET A 511 -8.25 -37.22 -9.10
CA MET A 511 -7.96 -36.82 -7.72
C MET A 511 -9.10 -36.00 -7.06
N THR A 512 -9.92 -35.29 -7.85
CA THR A 512 -11.01 -34.48 -7.27
C THR A 512 -12.18 -35.36 -6.84
N THR A 513 -12.49 -36.38 -7.63
CA THR A 513 -13.54 -37.37 -7.30
C THR A 513 -13.09 -38.22 -6.11
N ALA A 514 -11.85 -38.71 -6.11
CA ALA A 514 -11.26 -39.38 -4.96
C ALA A 514 -11.33 -38.51 -3.69
N GLY A 515 -10.96 -37.23 -3.80
CA GLY A 515 -10.98 -36.31 -2.66
C GLY A 515 -12.37 -36.07 -2.06
N LYS A 516 -13.40 -35.96 -2.91
CA LYS A 516 -14.78 -35.81 -2.45
C LYS A 516 -15.29 -37.05 -1.73
N GLU A 517 -15.03 -38.23 -2.29
CA GLU A 517 -15.56 -39.50 -1.74
C GLU A 517 -14.85 -39.89 -0.45
N LEU A 518 -13.54 -39.62 -0.34
CA LEU A 518 -12.73 -39.97 0.83
C LEU A 518 -12.68 -38.86 1.89
N GLY A 519 -13.26 -37.68 1.64
CA GLY A 519 -13.14 -36.52 2.52
C GLY A 519 -11.70 -36.01 2.65
N VAL A 520 -10.93 -36.04 1.56
CA VAL A 520 -9.51 -35.62 1.50
C VAL A 520 -9.33 -34.50 0.48
N ASP A 521 -8.58 -33.45 0.84
CA ASP A 521 -8.28 -32.37 -0.11
C ASP A 521 -7.46 -32.88 -1.30
N ARG A 522 -7.84 -32.47 -2.52
CA ARG A 522 -7.15 -32.84 -3.76
C ARG A 522 -5.63 -32.59 -3.73
N LYS A 523 -5.17 -31.51 -3.07
CA LYS A 523 -3.74 -31.20 -2.97
C LYS A 523 -2.99 -32.22 -2.12
N LEU A 524 -3.65 -32.79 -1.12
CA LEU A 524 -3.07 -33.85 -0.29
C LEU A 524 -2.98 -35.14 -1.09
N ILE A 525 -4.04 -35.52 -1.80
CA ILE A 525 -3.98 -36.67 -2.72
C ILE A 525 -2.81 -36.50 -3.71
N LYS A 526 -2.66 -35.32 -4.31
CA LYS A 526 -1.52 -35.04 -5.21
C LYS A 526 -0.15 -35.16 -4.50
N LYS A 527 -0.06 -34.75 -3.23
CA LYS A 527 1.17 -34.81 -2.44
C LYS A 527 1.58 -36.26 -2.12
N TYR A 528 0.62 -37.13 -1.86
CA TYR A 528 0.84 -38.52 -1.46
C TYR A 528 0.74 -39.53 -2.61
N LEU A 529 0.35 -39.09 -3.81
CA LEU A 529 0.26 -39.93 -5.01
C LEU A 529 1.63 -40.55 -5.33
N ASP A 530 1.66 -41.88 -5.45
CA ASP A 530 2.85 -42.70 -5.74
C ASP A 530 3.98 -42.60 -4.71
N SER A 531 3.70 -42.05 -3.51
CA SER A 531 4.72 -41.83 -2.48
C SER A 531 4.99 -43.04 -1.58
N ASN A 532 4.16 -44.10 -1.65
CA ASN A 532 4.12 -45.19 -0.66
C ASN A 532 3.87 -44.75 0.80
N ILE A 533 3.51 -43.49 1.06
CA ILE A 533 3.24 -42.98 2.40
C ILE A 533 1.72 -42.88 2.61
N PRO A 534 1.14 -43.58 3.60
CA PRO A 534 -0.30 -43.51 3.85
C PRO A 534 -0.70 -42.14 4.41
N TYR A 535 -1.87 -41.65 4.01
CA TYR A 535 -2.50 -40.47 4.59
C TYR A 535 -3.92 -40.81 5.05
N LYS A 536 -4.17 -40.68 6.36
CA LYS A 536 -5.41 -41.14 7.02
C LYS A 536 -5.74 -42.62 6.73
N GLY A 537 -4.72 -43.47 6.63
CA GLY A 537 -4.87 -44.89 6.29
C GLY A 537 -5.05 -45.19 4.80
N TYR A 538 -5.03 -44.18 3.92
CA TYR A 538 -5.14 -44.36 2.48
C TYR A 538 -3.79 -44.26 1.78
N LEU A 539 -3.52 -45.17 0.84
CA LEU A 539 -2.44 -45.06 -0.13
C LEU A 539 -3.01 -44.68 -1.50
N PHE A 540 -2.34 -43.78 -2.22
CA PHE A 540 -2.79 -43.25 -3.50
C PHE A 540 -1.79 -43.59 -4.60
N TYR A 541 -2.25 -44.17 -5.71
CA TYR A 541 -1.39 -44.49 -6.86
C TYR A 541 -1.99 -44.05 -8.19
N SER A 542 -1.12 -43.70 -9.13
CA SER A 542 -1.50 -43.43 -10.51
C SER A 542 -1.71 -44.71 -11.34
N ASN A 543 -1.21 -45.86 -10.86
CA ASN A 543 -1.33 -47.19 -11.47
C ASN A 543 -1.74 -48.26 -10.44
N VAL A 544 -2.20 -49.43 -10.92
CA VAL A 544 -2.49 -50.60 -10.06
C VAL A 544 -1.21 -51.08 -9.37
N LEU A 545 -1.27 -51.29 -8.06
CA LEU A 545 -0.22 -52.01 -7.33
C LEU A 545 -0.28 -53.48 -7.74
N LYS A 546 0.77 -53.98 -8.39
CA LYS A 546 0.99 -55.42 -8.51
C LYS A 546 1.56 -55.89 -7.18
N PHE A 547 0.71 -56.32 -6.26
CA PHE A 547 1.19 -57.09 -5.11
C PHE A 547 1.87 -58.34 -5.69
N GLN A 548 3.18 -58.45 -5.54
CA GLN A 548 3.85 -59.72 -5.74
C GLN A 548 3.21 -60.65 -4.72
N SER A 549 2.54 -61.70 -5.20
CA SER A 549 2.03 -62.76 -4.35
C SER A 549 3.25 -63.46 -3.74
N GLU A 550 3.76 -62.93 -2.63
CA GLU A 550 4.66 -63.65 -1.76
C GLU A 550 3.85 -64.83 -1.22
N LYS A 551 4.24 -66.02 -1.71
CA LYS A 551 3.78 -67.32 -1.23
C LYS A 551 4.34 -67.59 0.15
#